data_AF-A0AB33WMQ2-F1
#
_entry.id   AF-A0AB33WMQ2-F1
#
_cell.length_a   1.000
_cell.length_b   1.000
_cell.length_c   1.000
_cell.angle_alpha   90.00
_cell.angle_beta   90.00
_cell.angle_gamma   90.00
#
_symmetry.space_group_name_H-M   'P 1'
#
loop_
_entity.id
_entity.type
_entity.pdbx_description
1 polymer ?
#
loop_
_entity_poly.entity_id
_entity_poly.type
_entity_poly.pdbx_seq_one_letter_code
_entity_poly.pdbx_strand_id
1 'polypeptide(L)'
;MALDLLVVLIYAAGMLVLGYYGMRKAKTHEDYLVAGRNLGPTLYMGTMAATVLGGASTVGTVRLGYVHGISGFWLCAALGLGIIALNLLLAKPLLKLRIFTVTQVLEKRYNPMARQASAVIMLAYALMIGVTSILAIGTVLQVLFGLPFWISVLLGGGVVVIYSAIGGMWSLTLTDIVQFVIKTVGLMFILLPICLYRVGGWDELVAKLPAASFSFTTIGWDTIVTYFMI
;
A
#
# COMPACT_ATOMS: atom_id res chain seq x y z
N MET A 1 -4.09 22.79 14.20
CA MET A 1 -5.34 22.01 14.33
C MET A 1 -6.37 22.35 13.27
N ALA A 2 -6.92 23.58 13.21
CA ALA A 2 -7.93 23.92 12.19
C ALA A 2 -7.42 23.75 10.74
N LEU A 3 -6.17 24.14 10.49
CA LEU A 3 -5.53 24.00 9.18
C LEU A 3 -5.27 22.52 8.83
N ASP A 4 -4.79 21.72 9.79
CA ASP A 4 -4.54 20.28 9.60
C ASP A 4 -5.85 19.53 9.27
N LEU A 5 -6.92 19.87 9.99
CA LEU A 5 -8.24 19.28 9.80
C LEU A 5 -8.84 19.67 8.44
N LEU A 6 -8.64 20.91 8.01
CA LEU A 6 -9.02 21.39 6.68
C LEU A 6 -8.28 20.64 5.57
N VAL A 7 -6.96 20.41 5.72
CA VAL A 7 -6.18 19.63 4.75
C VAL A 7 -6.66 18.18 4.68
N VAL A 8 -6.95 17.54 5.81
CA VAL A 8 -7.48 16.17 5.86
C VAL A 8 -8.87 16.09 5.20
N LEU A 9 -9.74 17.07 5.44
CA LEU A 9 -11.06 17.12 4.82
C LEU A 9 -10.98 17.35 3.30
N ILE A 10 -10.08 18.23 2.84
CA ILE A 10 -9.85 18.45 1.41
C ILE A 10 -9.33 17.17 0.75
N TYR A 11 -8.38 16.48 1.39
CA TYR A 11 -7.89 15.19 0.92
C TYR A 11 -9.02 14.17 0.84
N ALA A 12 -9.79 13.98 1.92
CA ALA A 12 -10.90 13.02 1.95
C ALA A 12 -11.96 13.34 0.87
N ALA A 13 -12.31 14.62 0.71
CA ALA A 13 -13.24 15.06 -0.34
C ALA A 13 -12.70 14.78 -1.75
N GLY A 14 -11.42 15.10 -2.00
CA GLY A 14 -10.77 14.82 -3.28
C GLY A 14 -10.76 13.33 -3.63
N MET A 15 -10.49 12.48 -2.63
CA MET A 15 -10.53 11.02 -2.79
C MET A 15 -11.93 10.50 -3.10
N LEU A 16 -12.97 11.04 -2.44
CA LEU A 16 -14.36 10.70 -2.75
C LEU A 16 -14.77 11.16 -4.15
N VAL A 17 -14.35 12.35 -4.59
CA VAL A 17 -14.62 12.87 -5.95
C VAL A 17 -13.97 11.99 -7.02
N LEU A 18 -12.70 11.62 -6.83
CA LEU A 18 -11.99 10.72 -7.73
C LEU A 18 -12.64 9.34 -7.75
N GLY A 19 -13.05 8.83 -6.59
CA GLY A 19 -13.72 7.54 -6.52
C GLY A 19 -15.09 7.54 -7.20
N TYR A 20 -15.85 8.61 -7.04
CA TYR A 20 -17.11 8.82 -7.75
C TYR A 20 -16.92 8.94 -9.27
N TYR A 21 -15.85 9.61 -9.72
CA TYR A 21 -15.50 9.67 -11.13
C TYR A 21 -15.12 8.28 -11.69
N GLY A 22 -14.37 7.49 -10.93
CA GLY A 22 -14.04 6.11 -11.27
C GLY A 22 -15.27 5.21 -11.36
N MET A 23 -16.22 5.35 -10.43
CA MET A 23 -17.50 4.63 -10.46
C MET A 23 -18.26 4.87 -11.77
N ARG A 24 -18.29 6.11 -12.29
CA ARG A 24 -18.97 6.41 -13.56
C ARG A 24 -18.39 5.67 -14.77
N LYS A 25 -17.14 5.21 -14.68
CA LYS A 25 -16.48 4.38 -15.70
C LYS A 25 -16.75 2.87 -15.52
N ALA A 26 -17.14 2.43 -14.33
CA ALA A 26 -17.41 1.03 -14.02
C ALA A 26 -18.85 0.64 -14.40
N LYS A 27 -19.15 0.54 -15.71
CA LYS A 27 -20.51 0.21 -16.20
C LYS A 27 -20.74 -1.28 -16.38
N THR A 28 -19.69 -2.06 -16.60
CA THR A 28 -19.77 -3.51 -16.79
C THR A 28 -19.07 -4.26 -15.66
N HIS A 29 -19.37 -5.55 -15.50
CA HIS A 29 -18.71 -6.41 -14.52
C HIS A 29 -17.18 -6.51 -14.75
N GLU A 30 -16.74 -6.47 -16.01
CA GLU A 30 -15.32 -6.44 -16.37
C GLU A 30 -14.67 -5.10 -16.03
N ASP A 31 -15.40 -3.98 -16.18
CA ASP A 31 -14.91 -2.66 -15.74
C ASP A 31 -14.79 -2.55 -14.22
N TYR A 32 -15.73 -3.16 -13.49
CA TYR A 32 -15.70 -3.17 -12.04
C TYR A 32 -14.54 -4.00 -11.47
N LEU A 33 -14.30 -5.20 -12.00
CA LEU A 33 -13.27 -6.10 -11.47
C LEU A 33 -11.86 -5.82 -12.00
N VAL A 34 -11.71 -5.47 -13.28
CA VAL A 34 -10.39 -5.37 -13.93
C VAL A 34 -10.20 -4.07 -14.71
N ALA A 35 -11.05 -3.07 -14.50
CA ALA A 35 -11.01 -1.78 -15.21
C ALA A 35 -11.02 -1.95 -16.74
N GLY A 36 -11.72 -2.97 -17.24
CA GLY A 36 -11.81 -3.27 -18.67
C GLY A 36 -10.47 -3.63 -19.31
N ARG A 37 -9.45 -3.94 -18.49
CA ARG A 37 -8.05 -4.20 -18.91
C ARG A 37 -7.41 -3.04 -19.68
N ASN A 38 -7.95 -1.82 -19.52
CA ASN A 38 -7.50 -0.62 -20.22
C ASN A 38 -6.63 0.30 -19.34
N LEU A 39 -6.02 -0.24 -18.29
CA LEU A 39 -5.09 0.49 -17.44
C LEU A 39 -3.77 0.68 -18.18
N GLY A 40 -3.40 1.93 -18.47
CA GLY A 40 -2.11 2.27 -19.05
C GLY A 40 -0.94 1.88 -18.11
N PRO A 41 0.29 1.75 -18.64
CA PRO A 41 1.46 1.31 -17.86
C PRO A 41 1.72 2.17 -16.61
N THR A 42 1.52 3.48 -16.71
CA THR A 42 1.69 4.43 -15.60
C THR A 42 0.67 4.21 -14.49
N LEU A 43 -0.61 4.02 -14.86
CA LEU A 43 -1.66 3.76 -13.89
C LEU A 43 -1.42 2.44 -13.16
N TYR A 44 -1.03 1.41 -13.91
CA TYR A 44 -0.72 0.09 -13.37
C TYR A 44 0.47 0.13 -12.40
N MET A 45 1.59 0.75 -12.79
CA MET A 45 2.76 0.88 -11.92
C MET A 45 2.44 1.67 -10.65
N GLY A 46 1.72 2.79 -10.76
CA GLY A 46 1.32 3.59 -9.60
C GLY A 46 0.42 2.81 -8.64
N THR A 47 -0.54 2.06 -9.17
CA THR A 47 -1.44 1.19 -8.39
C THR A 47 -0.67 0.08 -7.68
N MET A 48 0.23 -0.62 -8.40
CA MET A 48 1.07 -1.67 -7.81
C MET A 48 1.95 -1.11 -6.69
N ALA A 49 2.57 0.06 -6.91
CA ALA A 49 3.39 0.72 -5.90
C ALA A 49 2.56 1.17 -4.69
N ALA A 50 1.40 1.78 -4.91
CA ALA A 50 0.50 2.22 -3.84
C ALA A 50 -0.02 1.05 -3.00
N THR A 51 -0.32 -0.09 -3.63
CA THR A 51 -0.78 -1.32 -2.97
C THR A 51 0.26 -1.84 -1.98
N VAL A 52 1.55 -1.79 -2.34
CA VAL A 52 2.66 -2.19 -1.46
C VAL A 52 2.91 -1.15 -0.37
N LEU A 53 2.87 0.13 -0.74
CA LEU A 53 3.10 1.27 0.13
C LEU A 53 1.83 1.63 0.91
N GLY A 54 1.22 0.66 1.59
CA GLY A 54 0.09 0.86 2.51
C GLY A 54 0.46 1.60 3.80
N GLY A 55 -0.54 1.89 4.63
CA GLY A 55 -0.33 2.55 5.93
C GLY A 55 0.51 1.70 6.90
N ALA A 56 0.24 0.40 6.95
CA ALA A 56 0.99 -0.54 7.80
C ALA A 56 2.44 -0.69 7.37
N SER A 57 2.72 -0.80 6.06
CA SER A 57 4.09 -0.91 5.55
C SER A 57 4.85 0.41 5.70
N THR A 58 4.21 1.56 5.48
CA THR A 58 4.87 2.87 5.67
C THR A 58 5.30 3.07 7.12
N VAL A 59 4.39 2.88 8.09
CA VAL A 59 4.72 3.02 9.51
C VAL A 59 5.70 1.94 9.97
N GLY A 60 5.55 0.71 9.46
CA GLY A 60 6.45 -0.41 9.72
C GLY A 60 7.87 -0.13 9.25
N THR A 61 8.06 0.33 8.01
CA THR A 61 9.38 0.66 7.46
C THR A 61 10.02 1.84 8.17
N VAL A 62 9.26 2.86 8.57
CA VAL A 62 9.77 3.96 9.39
C VAL A 62 10.29 3.44 10.74
N ARG A 63 9.55 2.53 11.38
CA ARG A 63 10.00 1.89 12.64
C ARG A 63 11.27 1.05 12.42
N LEU A 64 11.34 0.28 11.33
CA LEU A 64 12.55 -0.50 10.99
C LEU A 64 13.75 0.43 10.73
N GLY A 65 13.54 1.57 10.07
CA GLY A 65 14.56 2.60 9.90
C GLY A 65 15.03 3.20 11.22
N TYR A 66 14.13 3.41 12.17
CA TYR A 66 14.47 3.90 13.51
C TYR A 66 15.29 2.90 14.33
N VAL A 67 14.96 1.61 14.26
CA VAL A 67 15.62 0.56 15.06
C VAL A 67 16.90 0.02 14.41
N HIS A 68 16.89 -0.18 13.09
CA HIS A 68 17.97 -0.87 12.34
C HIS A 68 18.68 0.04 11.33
N GLY A 69 18.33 1.33 11.25
CA GLY A 69 18.95 2.27 10.30
C GLY A 69 18.63 1.92 8.84
N ILE A 70 19.61 2.15 7.95
CA ILE A 70 19.47 1.96 6.49
C ILE A 70 19.12 0.51 6.13
N SER A 71 19.52 -0.47 6.95
CA SER A 71 19.19 -1.88 6.73
C SER A 71 17.68 -2.19 6.73
N GLY A 72 16.83 -1.30 7.28
CA GLY A 72 15.37 -1.40 7.17
C GLY A 72 14.85 -1.28 5.72
N PHE A 73 15.65 -0.78 4.78
CA PHE A 73 15.29 -0.68 3.36
C PHE A 73 15.04 -2.05 2.70
N TRP A 74 15.67 -3.12 3.19
CA TRP A 74 15.58 -4.46 2.58
C TRP A 74 14.15 -4.99 2.50
N LEU A 75 13.27 -4.62 3.45
CA LEU A 75 11.86 -5.01 3.39
C LEU A 75 11.19 -4.46 2.12
N CYS A 76 11.32 -3.15 1.87
CA CYS A 76 10.74 -2.52 0.67
C CYS A 76 11.45 -2.97 -0.61
N ALA A 77 12.76 -3.22 -0.55
CA ALA A 77 13.53 -3.74 -1.68
C ALA A 77 13.06 -5.13 -2.10
N ALA A 78 12.91 -6.05 -1.15
CA ALA A 78 12.45 -7.42 -1.41
C ALA A 78 11.04 -7.44 -1.99
N LEU A 79 10.11 -6.66 -1.42
CA LEU A 79 8.73 -6.52 -1.94
C LEU A 79 8.71 -5.94 -3.37
N GLY A 80 9.50 -4.89 -3.61
CA GLY A 80 9.58 -4.26 -4.93
C GLY A 80 10.18 -5.20 -5.99
N LEU A 81 11.28 -5.88 -5.66
CA LEU A 81 11.91 -6.86 -6.54
C LEU A 81 11.00 -8.07 -6.79
N GLY A 82 10.28 -8.55 -5.77
CA GLY A 82 9.30 -9.62 -5.88
C GLY A 82 8.21 -9.28 -6.89
N ILE A 83 7.65 -8.08 -6.84
CA ILE A 83 6.62 -7.63 -7.80
C ILE A 83 7.17 -7.47 -9.21
N ILE A 84 8.39 -6.95 -9.35
CA ILE A 84 9.05 -6.87 -10.66
C ILE A 84 9.24 -8.28 -11.24
N ALA A 85 9.74 -9.23 -10.45
CA ALA A 85 9.92 -10.61 -10.86
C ALA A 85 8.59 -11.28 -11.24
N LEU A 86 7.54 -11.11 -10.42
CA LEU A 86 6.20 -11.62 -10.71
C LEU A 86 5.64 -11.02 -12.00
N ASN A 87 5.82 -9.71 -12.22
CA ASN A 87 5.38 -9.07 -13.45
C ASN A 87 6.13 -9.62 -14.68
N LEU A 88 7.46 -9.73 -14.61
CA LEU A 88 8.27 -10.22 -15.74
C LEU A 88 7.99 -11.69 -16.08
N LEU A 89 7.81 -12.54 -15.07
CA LEU A 89 7.68 -13.99 -15.25
C LEU A 89 6.22 -14.43 -15.45
N LEU A 90 5.28 -13.87 -14.67
CA LEU A 90 3.90 -14.36 -14.61
C LEU A 90 2.86 -13.44 -15.27
N ALA A 91 3.15 -12.16 -15.54
CA ALA A 91 2.11 -11.29 -16.13
C ALA A 91 1.65 -11.79 -17.51
N LYS A 92 2.59 -12.14 -18.40
CA LYS A 92 2.27 -12.61 -19.76
C LYS A 92 1.36 -13.86 -19.77
N PRO A 93 1.66 -14.96 -19.06
CA PRO A 93 0.79 -16.13 -19.04
C PRO A 93 -0.56 -15.85 -18.35
N LEU A 94 -0.57 -15.07 -17.27
CA LEU A 94 -1.81 -14.74 -16.54
C LEU A 94 -2.77 -13.88 -17.38
N LEU A 95 -2.25 -12.89 -18.11
CA LEU A 95 -3.06 -12.03 -18.98
C LEU A 95 -3.74 -12.81 -20.11
N LYS A 96 -3.07 -13.85 -20.64
CA LYS A 96 -3.65 -14.73 -21.68
C LYS A 96 -4.83 -15.56 -21.18
N LEU A 97 -4.89 -15.85 -19.87
CA LEU A 97 -5.94 -16.69 -19.29
C LEU A 97 -7.28 -15.96 -19.13
N ARG A 98 -7.31 -14.61 -19.22
CA ARG A 98 -8.50 -13.76 -19.07
C ARG A 98 -9.36 -14.05 -17.83
N ILE A 99 -8.73 -14.56 -16.78
CA ILE A 99 -9.33 -14.84 -15.47
C ILE A 99 -9.39 -13.58 -14.61
N PHE A 100 -10.26 -13.61 -13.60
CA PHE A 100 -10.48 -12.51 -12.66
C PHE A 100 -9.77 -12.73 -11.32
N THR A 101 -9.50 -13.98 -10.94
CA THR A 101 -8.90 -14.30 -9.65
C THR A 101 -7.75 -15.30 -9.77
N VAL A 102 -6.82 -15.27 -8.82
CA VAL A 102 -5.75 -16.28 -8.72
C VAL A 102 -6.33 -17.68 -8.48
N THR A 103 -7.45 -17.78 -7.76
CA THR A 103 -8.14 -19.05 -7.48
C THR A 103 -8.66 -19.73 -8.75
N GLN A 104 -9.01 -18.97 -9.79
CA GLN A 104 -9.38 -19.51 -11.11
C GLN A 104 -8.18 -20.11 -11.86
N VAL A 105 -6.94 -19.62 -11.61
CA VAL A 105 -5.72 -20.29 -12.12
C VAL A 105 -5.66 -21.71 -11.58
N LEU A 106 -5.90 -21.87 -10.27
CA LEU A 106 -5.84 -23.15 -9.59
C LEU A 106 -6.96 -24.09 -10.03
N GLU A 107 -8.15 -23.57 -10.29
CA GLU A 107 -9.24 -24.35 -10.90
C GLU A 107 -8.81 -24.94 -12.25
N LYS A 108 -8.25 -24.10 -13.13
CA LYS A 108 -7.89 -24.50 -14.50
C LYS A 108 -6.70 -25.47 -14.54
N ARG A 109 -5.82 -25.40 -13.54
CA ARG A 109 -4.62 -26.26 -13.45
C ARG A 109 -4.87 -27.57 -12.72
N TYR A 110 -5.75 -27.57 -11.71
CA TYR A 110 -5.97 -28.71 -10.83
C TYR A 110 -7.42 -29.19 -10.89
N ASN A 111 -8.31 -28.61 -10.07
CA ASN A 111 -9.71 -29.01 -10.00
C ASN A 111 -10.57 -27.94 -9.25
N PRO A 112 -11.91 -28.06 -9.26
CA PRO A 112 -12.80 -27.15 -8.54
C PRO A 112 -12.62 -27.15 -7.01
N MET A 113 -12.15 -28.26 -6.41
CA MET A 113 -11.83 -28.30 -4.97
C MET A 113 -10.65 -27.40 -4.62
N ALA A 114 -9.60 -27.38 -5.45
CA ALA A 114 -8.45 -26.49 -5.28
C ALA A 114 -8.87 -25.02 -5.37
N ARG A 115 -9.89 -24.68 -6.16
CA ARG A 115 -10.48 -23.34 -6.18
C ARG A 115 -11.10 -22.97 -4.84
N GLN A 116 -11.88 -23.85 -4.25
CA GLN A 116 -12.56 -23.57 -2.97
C GLN A 116 -11.54 -23.43 -1.84
N ALA A 117 -10.58 -24.36 -1.74
CA ALA A 117 -9.52 -24.30 -0.74
C ALA A 117 -8.71 -23.00 -0.86
N SER A 118 -8.28 -22.65 -2.08
CA SER A 118 -7.54 -21.40 -2.31
C SER A 118 -8.37 -20.14 -2.09
N ALA A 119 -9.67 -20.17 -2.38
CA ALA A 119 -10.57 -19.05 -2.08
C ALA A 119 -10.70 -18.78 -0.59
N VAL A 120 -10.79 -19.84 0.23
CA VAL A 120 -10.82 -19.69 1.70
C VAL A 120 -9.52 -19.10 2.22
N ILE A 121 -8.37 -19.59 1.74
CA ILE A 121 -7.06 -19.07 2.13
C ILE A 121 -6.91 -17.60 1.71
N MET A 122 -7.28 -17.26 0.48
CA MET A 122 -7.24 -15.88 -0.02
C MET A 122 -8.18 -14.95 0.74
N LEU A 123 -9.36 -15.43 1.14
CA LEU A 123 -10.29 -14.67 1.96
C LEU A 123 -9.70 -14.38 3.34
N ALA A 124 -9.12 -15.40 4.00
CA ALA A 124 -8.47 -15.23 5.29
C ALA A 124 -7.32 -14.21 5.21
N TYR A 125 -6.50 -14.29 4.17
CA TYR A 125 -5.41 -13.35 3.94
C TYR A 125 -5.90 -11.93 3.65
N ALA A 126 -6.93 -11.78 2.82
CA ALA A 126 -7.54 -10.48 2.53
C ALA A 126 -8.14 -9.83 3.79
N LEU A 127 -8.79 -10.62 4.65
CA LEU A 127 -9.29 -10.16 5.94
C LEU A 127 -8.15 -9.71 6.87
N MET A 128 -7.06 -10.47 6.95
CA MET A 128 -5.89 -10.11 7.75
C MET A 128 -5.30 -8.76 7.32
N ILE A 129 -5.12 -8.53 6.02
CA ILE A 129 -4.63 -7.25 5.48
C ILE A 129 -5.64 -6.13 5.73
N GLY A 130 -6.93 -6.40 5.50
CA GLY A 130 -8.01 -5.44 5.71
C GLY A 130 -8.08 -4.94 7.15
N VAL A 131 -8.06 -5.86 8.12
CA VAL A 131 -8.03 -5.53 9.56
C VAL A 131 -6.80 -4.70 9.89
N THR A 132 -5.61 -5.12 9.46
CA THR A 132 -4.35 -4.41 9.74
C THR A 132 -4.39 -2.98 9.16
N SER A 133 -4.97 -2.80 7.98
CA SER A 133 -5.10 -1.50 7.33
C SER A 133 -6.08 -0.58 8.04
N ILE A 134 -7.23 -1.11 8.47
CA ILE A 134 -8.23 -0.36 9.24
C ILE A 134 -7.67 0.05 10.61
N LEU A 135 -6.92 -0.83 11.28
CA LEU A 135 -6.24 -0.49 12.53
C LEU A 135 -5.22 0.64 12.34
N ALA A 136 -4.43 0.60 11.26
CA ALA A 136 -3.49 1.66 10.93
C ALA A 136 -4.17 3.01 10.67
N ILE A 137 -5.34 3.01 10.01
CA ILE A 137 -6.14 4.24 9.83
C ILE A 137 -6.67 4.73 11.18
N GLY A 138 -7.20 3.81 12.00
CA GLY A 138 -7.75 4.12 13.31
C GLY A 138 -6.72 4.76 14.26
N THR A 139 -5.48 4.27 14.26
CA THR A 139 -4.40 4.83 15.08
C THR A 139 -4.01 6.23 14.61
N VAL A 140 -3.91 6.46 13.30
CA VAL A 140 -3.60 7.79 12.74
C VAL A 140 -4.72 8.78 13.08
N LEU A 141 -5.99 8.40 12.88
CA LEU A 141 -7.13 9.27 13.20
C LEU A 141 -7.25 9.55 14.71
N GLN A 142 -6.98 8.57 15.56
CA GLN A 142 -6.96 8.78 17.01
C GLN A 142 -5.93 9.84 17.41
N VAL A 143 -4.73 9.80 16.83
CA VAL A 143 -3.67 10.79 17.11
C VAL A 143 -4.02 12.17 16.57
N LEU A 144 -4.65 12.25 15.39
CA LEU A 144 -5.00 13.53 14.76
C LEU A 144 -6.19 14.23 15.43
N PHE A 145 -7.23 13.48 15.78
CA PHE A 145 -8.50 14.02 16.26
C PHE A 145 -8.71 13.86 17.77
N GLY A 146 -7.84 13.11 18.46
CA GLY A 146 -7.98 12.83 19.89
C GLY A 146 -9.22 11.99 20.24
N LEU A 147 -9.84 11.34 19.25
CA LEU A 147 -11.07 10.57 19.44
C LEU A 147 -10.78 9.20 20.06
N PRO A 148 -11.76 8.60 20.76
CA PRO A 148 -11.69 7.19 21.15
C PRO A 148 -11.35 6.30 19.95
N PHE A 149 -10.49 5.30 20.16
CA PHE A 149 -10.00 4.42 19.09
C PHE A 149 -11.13 3.76 18.29
N TRP A 150 -12.19 3.33 18.96
CA TRP A 150 -13.33 2.68 18.30
C TRP A 150 -14.09 3.62 17.33
N ILE A 151 -14.22 4.90 17.67
CA ILE A 151 -14.84 5.91 16.78
C ILE A 151 -13.93 6.17 15.58
N SER A 152 -12.62 6.26 15.82
CA SER A 152 -11.61 6.48 14.78
C SER A 152 -11.60 5.34 13.76
N VAL A 153 -11.70 4.09 14.22
CA VAL A 153 -11.82 2.90 13.38
C VAL A 153 -13.12 2.92 12.56
N LEU A 154 -14.26 3.22 13.18
CA LEU A 154 -15.54 3.25 12.47
C LEU A 154 -15.60 4.34 11.40
N LEU A 155 -15.13 5.55 11.71
CA LEU A 155 -15.11 6.65 10.74
C LEU A 155 -14.11 6.38 9.61
N GLY A 156 -12.86 6.07 9.94
CA GLY A 156 -11.82 5.86 8.93
C GLY A 156 -12.05 4.62 8.07
N GLY A 157 -12.34 3.49 8.71
CA GLY A 157 -12.66 2.25 8.02
C GLY A 157 -13.96 2.35 7.23
N GLY A 158 -15.00 2.96 7.79
CA GLY A 158 -16.29 3.14 7.14
C GLY A 158 -16.18 3.92 5.83
N VAL A 159 -15.47 5.05 5.84
CA VAL A 159 -15.24 5.85 4.61
C VAL A 159 -14.53 5.00 3.55
N VAL A 160 -13.48 4.26 3.94
CA VAL A 160 -12.72 3.39 3.01
C VAL A 160 -13.59 2.29 2.42
N VAL A 161 -14.37 1.60 3.24
CA VAL A 161 -15.28 0.54 2.80
C VAL A 161 -16.33 1.09 1.84
N ILE A 162 -16.93 2.24 2.15
CA ILE A 162 -17.97 2.85 1.31
C ILE A 162 -17.42 3.22 -0.06
N TYR A 163 -16.30 3.97 -0.15
CA TYR A 163 -15.80 4.41 -1.45
C TYR A 163 -15.21 3.25 -2.27
N SER A 164 -14.61 2.25 -1.61
CA SER A 164 -14.04 1.09 -2.30
C SER A 164 -15.13 0.15 -2.84
N ALA A 165 -16.20 -0.08 -2.07
CA ALA A 165 -17.32 -0.92 -2.49
C ALA A 165 -18.11 -0.30 -3.65
N ILE A 166 -18.19 1.03 -3.70
CA ILE A 166 -18.93 1.75 -4.75
C ILE A 166 -18.08 1.93 -6.01
N GLY A 167 -16.77 2.13 -5.86
CA GLY A 167 -15.92 2.62 -6.93
C GLY A 167 -15.34 1.58 -7.91
N GLY A 168 -15.18 0.32 -7.49
CA GLY A 168 -14.51 -0.72 -8.30
C GLY A 168 -13.05 -0.40 -8.68
N MET A 169 -12.47 -1.20 -9.58
CA MET A 169 -11.04 -1.10 -9.94
C MET A 169 -10.65 0.25 -10.56
N TRP A 170 -11.54 0.89 -11.33
CA TRP A 170 -11.28 2.23 -11.90
C TRP A 170 -11.18 3.32 -10.83
N SER A 171 -12.03 3.29 -9.81
CA SER A 171 -11.92 4.20 -8.66
C SER A 171 -10.60 3.97 -7.93
N LEU A 172 -10.33 2.71 -7.58
CA LEU A 172 -9.14 2.34 -6.81
C LEU A 172 -7.85 2.79 -7.50
N THR A 173 -7.71 2.47 -8.79
CA THR A 173 -6.52 2.84 -9.57
C THR A 173 -6.30 4.35 -9.68
N LEU A 174 -7.37 5.14 -9.86
CA LEU A 174 -7.27 6.60 -9.89
C LEU A 174 -6.87 7.16 -8.52
N THR A 175 -7.50 6.66 -7.46
CA THR A 175 -7.17 7.06 -6.09
C THR A 175 -5.75 6.68 -5.69
N ASP A 176 -5.27 5.51 -6.12
CA ASP A 176 -3.98 4.97 -5.76
C ASP A 176 -2.81 5.77 -6.33
N ILE A 177 -2.95 6.28 -7.55
CA ILE A 177 -1.91 7.12 -8.17
C ILE A 177 -1.79 8.45 -7.44
N VAL A 178 -2.92 9.06 -7.09
CA VAL A 178 -2.91 10.30 -6.32
C VAL A 178 -2.30 10.05 -4.94
N GLN A 179 -2.66 8.96 -4.27
CA GLN A 179 -2.02 8.56 -3.01
C GLN A 179 -0.52 8.30 -3.17
N PHE A 180 -0.10 7.65 -4.26
CA PHE A 180 1.30 7.38 -4.55
C PHE A 180 2.06 8.69 -4.69
N VAL A 181 1.58 9.63 -5.51
CA VAL A 181 2.20 10.95 -5.70
C VAL A 181 2.25 11.72 -4.38
N ILE A 182 1.16 11.77 -3.62
CA ILE A 182 1.11 12.46 -2.32
C ILE A 182 2.12 11.85 -1.34
N LYS A 183 2.21 10.51 -1.25
CA LYS A 183 3.17 9.82 -0.39
C LYS A 183 4.61 10.09 -0.83
N THR A 184 4.91 10.01 -2.12
CA THR A 184 6.25 10.27 -2.65
C THR A 184 6.68 11.71 -2.39
N VAL A 185 5.83 12.69 -2.70
CA VAL A 185 6.10 14.12 -2.46
C VAL A 185 6.21 14.39 -0.96
N GLY A 186 5.24 13.93 -0.17
CA GLY A 186 5.20 14.17 1.28
C GLY A 186 6.39 13.57 2.02
N LEU A 187 6.76 12.32 1.74
CA LEU A 187 7.84 11.64 2.44
C LEU A 187 9.22 12.02 1.89
N MET A 188 9.42 11.94 0.56
CA MET A 188 10.76 12.09 -0.01
C MET A 188 11.17 13.55 -0.22
N PHE A 189 10.22 14.41 -0.62
CA PHE A 189 10.54 15.79 -1.00
C PHE A 189 10.24 16.81 0.08
N ILE A 190 9.39 16.49 1.07
CA ILE A 190 9.04 17.40 2.16
C ILE A 190 9.65 16.90 3.48
N LEU A 191 9.24 15.71 3.94
CA LEU A 191 9.63 15.22 5.27
C LEU A 191 11.13 14.98 5.37
N LEU A 192 11.74 14.31 4.39
CA LEU A 192 13.17 13.97 4.42
C LEU A 192 14.08 15.22 4.48
N PRO A 193 13.91 16.25 3.62
CA PRO A 193 14.70 17.49 3.72
C PRO A 193 14.50 18.23 5.04
N ILE A 194 13.26 18.28 5.56
CA ILE A 194 12.97 18.94 6.86
C ILE A 194 13.69 18.21 8.00
N CYS A 195 13.64 16.88 8.01
CA CYS A 195 14.34 16.07 9.00
C CYS A 195 15.86 16.28 8.93
N LEU A 196 16.44 16.30 7.73
CA LEU A 196 17.87 16.55 7.54
C LEU A 196 18.26 17.96 8.02
N TYR A 197 17.46 18.98 7.68
CA TYR A 197 17.68 20.34 8.14
C TYR A 197 17.63 20.45 9.67
N ARG A 198 16.66 19.80 10.32
CA ARG A 198 16.52 19.81 11.79
C ARG A 198 17.66 19.12 12.52
N VAL A 199 18.30 18.13 11.90
CA VAL A 199 19.45 17.44 12.49
C VAL A 199 20.73 18.29 12.39
N GLY A 200 20.78 19.24 11.46
CA GLY A 200 21.95 20.07 11.16
C GLY A 200 22.66 19.70 9.85
N GLY A 201 22.02 18.89 9.00
CA GLY A 201 22.58 18.39 7.75
C GLY A 201 23.02 16.92 7.82
N TRP A 202 23.54 16.42 6.70
CA TRP A 202 24.00 15.04 6.59
C TRP A 202 25.21 14.75 7.50
N ASP A 203 26.13 15.69 7.63
CA ASP A 203 27.35 15.51 8.43
C ASP A 203 27.03 15.36 9.93
N GLU A 204 26.10 16.18 10.44
CA GLU A 204 25.59 16.07 11.81
C GLU A 204 24.79 14.79 12.05
N LEU A 205 24.07 14.30 11.04
CA LEU A 205 23.37 13.02 11.12
C LEU A 205 24.37 11.87 11.27
N VAL A 206 25.44 11.86 10.47
CA VAL A 206 26.50 10.85 10.54
C VAL A 206 27.25 10.93 11.87
N ALA A 207 27.49 12.14 12.38
CA ALA A 207 28.16 12.33 13.66
C ALA A 207 27.33 11.83 14.86
N LYS A 208 26.00 11.94 14.81
CA LYS A 208 25.09 11.55 15.90
C LYS A 208 24.66 10.09 15.86
N LEU A 209 24.70 9.44 14.69
CA LEU A 209 24.27 8.06 14.53
C LEU A 209 25.43 7.07 14.71
N PRO A 210 25.19 5.91 15.36
CA PRO A 210 26.15 4.82 15.36
C PRO A 210 26.51 4.39 13.93
N ALA A 211 27.76 4.01 13.69
CA ALA A 211 28.20 3.49 12.39
C ALA A 211 27.35 2.29 11.91
N ALA A 212 26.82 1.50 12.85
CA ALA A 212 25.90 0.40 12.58
C ALA A 212 24.60 0.85 11.88
N SER A 213 24.12 2.08 12.09
CA SER A 213 22.91 2.59 11.44
C SER A 213 23.08 2.82 9.94
N PHE A 214 24.31 2.95 9.45
CA PHE A 214 24.63 3.10 8.03
C PHE A 214 24.97 1.77 7.33
N SER A 215 25.14 0.69 8.09
CA SER A 215 25.39 -0.63 7.51
C SER A 215 24.09 -1.21 6.96
N PHE A 216 24.18 -1.76 5.74
CA PHE A 216 23.07 -2.44 5.08
C PHE A 216 22.73 -3.80 5.71
N THR A 217 23.58 -4.35 6.57
CA THR A 217 23.43 -5.71 7.12
C THR A 217 23.05 -5.74 8.60
N THR A 218 22.86 -4.59 9.25
CA THR A 218 22.59 -4.48 10.69
C THR A 218 21.32 -5.19 11.14
N ILE A 219 20.34 -5.35 10.25
CA ILE A 219 19.11 -6.10 10.51
C ILE A 219 19.32 -7.63 10.59
N GLY A 220 20.51 -8.13 10.22
CA GLY A 220 20.84 -9.55 10.19
C GLY A 220 20.58 -10.19 8.82
N TRP A 221 21.52 -11.03 8.38
CA TRP A 221 21.41 -11.75 7.09
C TRP A 221 20.22 -12.72 7.06
N ASP A 222 19.94 -13.35 8.18
CA ASP A 222 18.77 -14.17 8.46
C ASP A 222 17.46 -13.41 8.17
N THR A 223 17.33 -12.18 8.67
CA THR A 223 16.15 -11.34 8.42
C THR A 223 16.06 -10.90 6.96
N ILE A 224 17.18 -10.54 6.33
CA ILE A 224 17.21 -10.16 4.91
C ILE A 224 16.74 -11.34 4.05
N VAL A 225 17.28 -12.54 4.27
CA VAL A 225 16.87 -13.75 3.52
C VAL A 225 15.39 -14.04 3.76
N THR A 226 14.91 -13.90 5.00
CA THR A 226 13.49 -14.09 5.32
C THR A 226 12.59 -13.15 4.51
N TYR A 227 12.98 -11.88 4.34
CA TYR A 227 12.22 -10.92 3.53
C TYR A 227 12.13 -11.28 2.05
N PHE A 228 13.11 -12.01 1.50
CA PHE A 228 13.05 -12.51 0.12
C PHE A 228 12.24 -13.81 -0.02
N MET A 229 11.95 -14.50 1.09
CA MET A 229 11.21 -15.76 1.10
C MET A 229 9.71 -15.59 1.37
N ILE A 230 9.31 -14.46 1.98
CA ILE A 230 7.90 -14.09 2.23
C ILE A 230 7.30 -13.31 1.06
#